data_AF-A0A495L592-F1
#
_entry.id   AF-A0A495L592-F1
#
_cell.length_a   1.000
_cell.length_b   1.000
_cell.length_c   1.000
_cell.angle_alpha   90.00
_cell.angle_beta   90.00
_cell.angle_gamma   90.00
#
_symmetry.space_group_name_H-M   'P 1'
#
loop_
_entity.id
_entity.type
_entity.pdbx_description
1 polymer ?
#
loop_
_entity_poly.entity_id
_entity_poly.type
_entity_poly.pdbx_seq_one_letter_code
_entity_poly.pdbx_strand_id
1 'polypeptide(L)' 'METPVPAGRKLADAVLGAAPAATGAYIHRKQATASSAESYDTDRERALWNRLEQVQRTTA' A
#
# COMPACT_ATOMS: atom_id res chain seq x y z
N MET A 1 14.36 3.64 12.81
CA MET A 1 14.14 2.93 11.54
C MET A 1 13.92 1.46 11.83
N GLU A 2 13.07 0.78 11.06
CA GLU A 2 13.00 -0.68 11.12
C GLU A 2 14.19 -1.31 10.40
N THR A 3 14.68 -2.42 10.94
CA THR A 3 15.70 -3.23 10.27
C THR A 3 15.02 -4.27 9.36
N PRO A 4 15.74 -4.88 8.40
CA PRO A 4 15.13 -5.79 7.43
C PRO A 4 14.36 -6.97 8.04
N VAL A 5 14.86 -7.55 9.14
CA VAL A 5 14.23 -8.72 9.78
C VAL A 5 12.84 -8.39 10.38
N PRO A 6 12.67 -7.36 11.23
CA PRO A 6 11.36 -6.88 11.66
C PRO A 6 10.41 -6.50 10.51
N ALA A 7 10.90 -5.85 9.46
CA ALA A 7 10.08 -5.47 8.30
C ALA A 7 9.57 -6.71 7.54
N GLY A 8 10.44 -7.70 7.33
CA GLY A 8 10.08 -8.96 6.69
C GLY A 8 9.01 -9.74 7.46
N ARG A 9 9.09 -9.74 8.80
CA ARG A 9 8.04 -10.36 9.64
C ARG A 9 6.69 -9.68 9.49
N LYS A 10 6.65 -8.35 9.39
CA LYS A 10 5.39 -7.61 9.20
C LYS A 10 4.77 -7.86 7.83
N LEU A 11 5.60 -7.96 6.79
CA LEU A 11 5.14 -8.38 5.47
C LEU A 11 4.55 -9.80 5.53
N ALA A 12 5.23 -10.74 6.19
CA ALA A 12 4.71 -12.09 6.36
C ALA A 12 3.37 -12.12 7.13
N ASP A 13 3.25 -11.34 8.21
CA ASP A 13 2.01 -11.23 8.99
C ASP A 13 0.83 -10.73 8.12
N ALA A 14 1.07 -9.77 7.21
CA ALA A 14 0.04 -9.27 6.29
C ALA A 14 -0.36 -10.31 5.24
N VAL A 15 0.62 -11.00 4.64
CA VAL A 15 0.37 -12.01 3.59
C VAL A 15 -0.31 -13.26 4.15
N LEU A 16 0.06 -13.70 5.36
CA LEU A 16 -0.50 -14.89 6.01
C LEU A 16 -1.82 -14.62 6.75
N GLY A 17 -2.32 -13.37 6.74
CA GLY A 17 -3.57 -13.00 7.42
C GLY A 17 -3.47 -12.98 8.95
N ALA A 18 -2.26 -12.93 9.51
CA ALA A 18 -2.05 -12.81 10.95
C ALA A 18 -2.47 -11.44 11.51
N ALA A 19 -2.56 -10.42 10.64
CA ALA A 19 -3.18 -9.13 10.91
C ALA A 19 -4.52 -9.04 10.14
N PRO A 20 -5.68 -9.16 10.81
CA PRO A 20 -6.98 -9.06 10.17
C PRO A 20 -7.18 -7.68 9.52
N ALA A 21 -7.38 -7.66 8.21
CA ALA A 21 -7.59 -6.44 7.43
C ALA A 21 -8.38 -6.72 6.16
N ALA A 22 -9.23 -5.78 5.74
CA ALA A 22 -9.90 -5.86 4.45
C ALA A 22 -8.91 -5.58 3.30
N THR A 23 -9.26 -6.02 2.08
CA THR A 23 -8.51 -5.62 0.88
C THR A 23 -8.41 -4.09 0.78
N GLY A 24 -7.22 -3.59 0.48
CA GLY A 24 -6.95 -2.15 0.38
C GLY A 24 -6.73 -1.44 1.73
N ALA A 25 -6.76 -2.15 2.85
CA ALA A 25 -6.50 -1.54 4.15
C ALA A 25 -5.02 -1.20 4.36
N TYR A 26 -4.77 -0.10 5.05
CA TYR A 26 -3.44 0.25 5.55
C TYR A 26 -3.22 -0.39 6.93
N ILE A 27 -2.18 -1.21 7.05
CA ILE A 27 -1.84 -1.90 8.30
C ILE A 27 -0.73 -1.15 9.00
N HIS A 28 -1.02 -0.65 10.21
CA HIS A 28 -0.01 -0.14 11.11
C HIS A 28 0.26 -1.17 12.21
N ARG A 29 1.46 -1.75 12.18
CA ARG A 29 1.92 -2.85 13.04
C ARG A 29 1.09 -4.13 12.85
N LYS A 30 -0.05 -4.25 13.52
CA LYS A 30 -0.93 -5.44 13.49
C LYS A 30 -2.41 -5.06 13.36
N GLN A 31 -2.70 -3.80 13.06
CA GLN A 31 -4.05 -3.27 13.05
C GLN A 31 -4.28 -2.50 11.76
N ALA A 32 -5.43 -2.74 11.14
CA ALA A 32 -5.94 -1.85 10.12
C ALA A 32 -6.21 -0.47 10.75
N THR A 33 -5.65 0.58 10.17
CA THR A 33 -5.88 1.96 10.59
C THR A 33 -6.21 2.81 9.38
N ALA A 34 -6.88 3.93 9.61
CA ALA A 34 -7.09 4.92 8.56
C ALA A 34 -5.74 5.40 8.02
N SER A 35 -5.61 5.41 6.69
CA SER A 35 -4.55 6.13 5.99
C SER A 35 -4.87 7.63 5.96
N SER A 36 -4.06 8.41 5.25
CA SER A 36 -4.37 9.80 4.95
C SER A 36 -5.64 9.91 4.10
N ALA A 37 -6.35 11.05 4.20
CA ALA A 37 -7.58 11.29 3.43
C ALA A 37 -7.34 11.21 1.92
N GLU A 38 -6.18 11.68 1.45
CA GLU A 38 -5.77 11.65 0.05
C GLU A 38 -5.61 10.24 -0.50
N SER A 39 -5.34 9.25 0.36
CA SER A 39 -5.23 7.84 -0.05
C SER A 39 -6.59 7.25 -0.45
N TYR A 40 -7.69 7.91 -0.08
CA TYR A 40 -9.05 7.49 -0.39
C TYR A 40 -9.67 8.28 -1.56
N ASP A 41 -8.92 9.22 -2.15
CA ASP A 41 -9.35 9.97 -3.34
C ASP A 41 -9.14 9.12 -4.60
N THR A 42 -10.23 8.49 -5.05
CA THR A 42 -10.22 7.58 -6.20
C THR A 42 -9.93 8.28 -7.53
N ASP A 43 -10.28 9.56 -7.65
CA ASP A 43 -10.05 10.33 -8.88
C ASP A 43 -8.56 10.67 -9.00
N ARG A 44 -7.94 11.05 -7.88
CA ARG A 44 -6.50 11.26 -7.81
C ARG A 44 -5.72 9.98 -8.09
N GLU A 45 -6.13 8.84 -7.53
CA GLU A 45 -5.49 7.54 -7.79
C GLU A 45 -5.54 7.19 -9.29
N ARG A 46 -6.71 7.37 -9.92
CA ARG A 46 -6.89 7.12 -11.35
C ARG A 46 -6.04 8.06 -12.22
N ALA A 47 -6.01 9.34 -11.89
CA ALA A 47 -5.19 10.32 -12.63
C ALA A 47 -3.70 9.98 -12.56
N LEU A 48 -3.21 9.57 -11.37
CA LEU A 48 -1.84 9.11 -11.18
C LEU A 48 -1.55 7.86 -12.02
N TRP A 49 -2.43 6.87 -11.98
CA TRP A 49 -2.27 5.62 -12.74
C TRP A 49 -2.14 5.88 -14.25
N ASN A 50 -3.07 6.66 -14.82
CA ASN A 50 -3.04 7.04 -16.23
C ASN A 50 -1.73 7.74 -16.61
N ARG A 51 -1.20 8.59 -15.71
CA ARG A 51 0.07 9.27 -15.95
C ARG A 51 1.25 8.31 -15.95
N LEU A 52 1.27 7.34 -15.03
CA LEU A 52 2.33 6.32 -14.97
C LEU A 52 2.36 5.45 -16.23
N GLU A 53 1.20 5.03 -16.74
CA GLU A 53 1.11 4.28 -17.99
C GLU A 53 1.67 5.07 -19.19
N GLN A 54 1.44 6.38 -19.25
CA GLN A 54 2.01 7.24 -20.28
C GLN A 54 3.54 7.35 -20.18
N VAL A 55 4.06 7.51 -18.96
CA VAL A 55 5.52 7.59 -18.72
C VAL A 55 6.21 6.29 -19.12
N GLN A 56 5.64 5.13 -18.73
CA GLN A 56 6.20 3.83 -19.08
C GLN A 56 6.29 3.64 -20.59
N ARG A 57 5.25 4.02 -21.34
CA ARG A 57 5.21 3.93 -22.81
C ARG A 57 6.21 4.85 -23.50
N THR A 58 6.63 5.93 -22.84
CA THR A 58 7.58 6.91 -23.40
C THR A 58 9.04 6.51 -23.14
N THR A 59 9.28 5.62 -22.17
CA THR A 59 10.63 5.19 -21.74
C THR A 59 11.02 3.83 -22.32
N ALA A 60 10.10 3.17 -23.04
CA ALA A 60 10.32 1.93 -23.79
C ALA A 60 10.57 2.24 -25.26
#